data_AF-A0A3D0MS37-F1
#
_entry.id   AF-A0A3D0MS37-F1
#
_cell.length_a   1.000
_cell.length_b   1.000
_cell.length_c   1.000
_cell.angle_alpha   90.00
_cell.angle_beta   90.00
_cell.angle_gamma   90.00
#
_symmetry.space_group_name_H-M   'P 1'
#
loop_
_entity.id
_entity.type
_entity.pdbx_description
1 polymer ?
#
loop_
_entity_poly.entity_id
_entity_poly.type
_entity_poly.pdbx_seq_one_letter_code
_entity_poly.pdbx_strand_id
1 'polypeptide(L)'
;RDVLSPTQVNLLFSSESPGAQVIEKLQEKLKEVFRTDLDFAVVFERFNKARLELSGLSEGDERVPQKEDNSLSTEYIKERGIFIPCSSIVDPVRGEAASELTAGDRIWVSFDDTGLSGFIKRTLQQTGEMSVFPVQSVEKLPSGLVLVRVSISEGIYGQIRLSGDIKVKVEESGIRIRKNLFSRGIMLIIPISLFIFGLFYLLLR
;
A
#
# COMPACT_ATOMS: atom_id res chain seq x y z
N ARG A 1 19.82 -16.20 9.48
CA ARG A 1 20.78 -16.05 10.62
C ARG A 1 20.31 -14.84 11.39
N ASP A 2 19.80 -15.07 12.61
CA ASP A 2 19.02 -14.11 13.37
C ASP A 2 19.84 -12.88 13.78
N VAL A 3 19.33 -11.71 13.42
CA VAL A 3 20.09 -10.45 13.42
C VAL A 3 20.17 -9.82 14.81
N LEU A 4 19.30 -10.15 15.76
CA LEU A 4 19.43 -9.69 17.15
C LEU A 4 18.84 -10.73 18.11
N SER A 5 19.54 -11.00 19.21
CA SER A 5 19.01 -11.91 20.24
C SER A 5 17.90 -11.21 21.04
N PRO A 6 16.90 -11.95 21.56
CA PRO A 6 15.83 -11.38 22.39
C PRO A 6 16.35 -10.59 23.59
N THR A 7 17.52 -10.97 24.10
CA THR A 7 18.23 -10.29 25.20
C THR A 7 18.79 -8.93 24.79
N GLN A 8 19.23 -8.77 23.54
CA GLN A 8 19.72 -7.49 23.00
C GLN A 8 18.57 -6.51 22.75
N VAL A 9 17.39 -7.02 22.36
CA VAL A 9 16.18 -6.22 22.26
C VAL A 9 15.76 -5.70 23.64
N ASN A 10 15.93 -6.49 24.70
CA ASN A 10 15.56 -6.07 26.05
C ASN A 10 16.52 -5.01 26.63
N LEU A 11 17.79 -5.01 26.19
CA LEU A 11 18.76 -3.96 26.52
C LEU A 11 18.39 -2.60 25.91
N LEU A 12 17.69 -2.56 24.77
CA LEU A 12 17.21 -1.31 24.15
C LEU A 12 16.19 -0.55 25.02
N PHE A 13 15.53 -1.25 25.95
CA PHE A 13 14.47 -0.68 26.78
C PHE A 13 14.86 -0.45 28.24
N SER A 14 16.07 -0.88 28.64
CA SER A 14 16.45 -0.96 30.07
C SER A 14 17.50 0.06 30.52
N SER A 15 18.20 0.77 29.63
CA SER A 15 19.33 1.63 30.03
C SER A 15 19.05 3.13 29.88
N GLU A 16 19.22 3.84 30.99
CA GLU A 16 19.09 5.28 31.15
C GLU A 16 20.38 6.00 30.69
N SER A 17 20.63 6.06 29.36
CA SER A 17 21.58 6.96 28.59
C SER A 17 22.36 6.23 27.47
N PRO A 18 22.88 6.97 26.45
CA PRO A 18 22.17 7.79 25.49
C PRO A 18 22.00 7.00 24.16
N GLY A 19 20.84 7.11 23.52
CA GLY A 19 20.54 6.46 22.23
C GLY A 19 21.57 6.73 21.11
N ALA A 20 22.44 7.72 21.27
CA ALA A 20 23.56 8.02 20.39
C ALA A 20 24.51 6.83 20.17
N GLN A 21 24.90 6.08 21.21
CA GLN A 21 25.83 4.95 21.06
C GLN A 21 25.21 3.76 20.31
N VAL A 22 23.88 3.62 20.42
CA VAL A 22 23.13 2.58 19.72
C VAL A 22 22.89 2.98 18.27
N ILE A 23 22.61 4.25 18.00
CA ILE A 23 22.50 4.80 16.64
C ILE A 23 23.83 4.66 15.91
N GLU A 24 24.95 4.98 16.56
CA GLU A 24 26.28 4.88 15.97
C GLU A 24 26.63 3.42 15.62
N LYS A 25 26.38 2.47 16.52
CA LYS A 25 26.58 1.04 16.25
C LYS A 25 25.64 0.49 15.18
N LEU A 26 24.40 0.96 15.13
CA LEU A 26 23.43 0.58 14.11
C LEU A 26 23.85 1.14 12.74
N GLN A 27 24.32 2.38 12.70
CA GLN A 27 24.82 3.04 11.50
C GLN A 27 26.09 2.36 10.99
N GLU A 28 27.01 1.98 11.87
CA GLU A 28 28.23 1.24 11.53
C GLU A 28 27.91 -0.15 10.96
N LYS A 29 26.99 -0.88 11.59
CA LYS A 29 26.52 -2.21 11.14
C LYS A 29 25.76 -2.14 9.81
N LEU A 30 24.97 -1.10 9.58
CA LEU A 30 24.24 -0.92 8.33
C LEU A 30 25.17 -0.44 7.19
N LYS A 31 26.18 0.40 7.48
CA LYS A 31 27.25 0.76 6.53
C LYS A 31 28.04 -0.46 6.06
N GLU A 32 28.36 -1.38 6.99
CA GLU A 32 29.04 -2.65 6.70
C GLU A 32 28.23 -3.54 5.72
N VAL A 33 26.90 -3.57 5.87
CA VAL A 33 26.01 -4.41 5.06
C VAL A 33 25.67 -3.79 3.71
N PHE A 34 25.50 -2.47 3.62
CA PHE A 34 24.96 -1.82 2.41
C PHE A 34 25.99 -1.14 1.50
N ARG A 35 27.28 -1.07 1.85
CA ARG A 35 28.36 -0.47 1.02
C ARG A 35 27.99 0.89 0.38
N THR A 36 27.07 1.63 0.99
CA THR A 36 26.60 2.95 0.56
C THR A 36 26.34 3.79 1.80
N ASP A 37 26.74 5.05 1.76
CA ASP A 37 26.51 6.00 2.86
C ASP A 37 25.03 6.36 2.91
N LEU A 38 24.34 5.83 3.92
CA LEU A 38 22.96 6.14 4.21
C LEU A 38 22.91 7.05 5.45
N ASP A 39 22.44 8.29 5.27
CA ASP A 39 22.14 9.20 6.37
C ASP A 39 20.66 9.05 6.75
N PHE A 40 20.41 8.57 7.96
CA PHE A 40 19.06 8.50 8.54
C PHE A 40 19.00 9.36 9.80
N ALA A 41 17.99 10.24 9.86
CA ALA A 41 17.65 10.96 11.09
C ALA A 41 16.54 10.19 11.81
N VAL A 42 16.87 9.56 12.95
CA VAL A 42 15.89 8.86 13.78
C VAL A 42 15.54 9.74 14.99
N VAL A 43 14.34 10.31 14.98
CA VAL A 43 13.82 11.10 16.09
C VAL A 43 13.00 10.20 17.01
N PHE A 44 13.54 9.90 18.18
CA PHE A 44 12.81 9.17 19.23
C PHE A 44 12.17 10.17 20.18
N GLU A 45 10.85 10.30 20.13
CA GLU A 45 10.10 11.05 21.15
C GLU A 45 9.70 10.11 22.28
N ARG A 46 10.28 10.34 23.47
CA ARG A 46 9.96 9.59 24.69
C ARG A 46 8.71 10.19 25.31
N PHE A 47 7.54 9.65 24.95
CA PHE A 47 6.25 10.13 25.47
C PHE A 47 6.11 9.82 26.96
N ASN A 48 6.07 10.86 27.80
CA ASN A 48 5.97 10.71 29.25
C ASN A 48 4.50 10.62 29.67
N LYS A 49 4.02 9.40 29.95
CA LYS A 49 2.61 9.10 30.27
C LYS A 49 2.04 9.98 31.39
N ALA A 50 2.85 10.31 32.40
CA ALA A 50 2.44 11.18 33.51
C ALA A 50 2.09 12.61 33.07
N ARG A 51 2.72 13.12 32.01
CA ARG A 51 2.43 14.47 31.48
C ARG A 51 1.14 14.51 30.66
N LEU A 52 0.75 13.40 30.04
CA LEU A 52 -0.49 13.28 29.27
C LEU A 52 -1.71 13.29 30.19
N GLU A 53 -1.66 12.53 31.29
CA GLU A 53 -2.73 12.47 32.29
C GLU A 53 -2.90 13.81 33.03
N LEU A 54 -1.80 14.51 33.32
CA LEU A 54 -1.82 15.86 33.92
C LEU A 54 -2.24 16.98 32.95
N SER A 55 -2.26 16.72 31.64
CA SER A 55 -2.63 17.74 30.64
C SER A 55 -4.14 17.93 30.49
N GLY A 56 -4.96 17.13 31.18
CA GLY A 56 -6.43 17.22 31.10
C GLY A 56 -7.03 16.78 29.76
N LEU A 57 -6.21 16.25 28.84
CA LEU A 57 -6.63 15.76 27.52
C LEU A 57 -7.24 14.33 27.56
N SER A 58 -7.53 13.81 28.76
CA SER A 58 -7.94 12.41 28.96
C SER A 58 -9.45 12.18 29.03
N GLU A 59 -10.29 13.21 28.99
CA GLU A 59 -11.75 13.06 29.07
C GLU A 59 -12.43 13.86 27.97
N GLY A 60 -13.22 13.16 27.14
CA GLY A 60 -13.95 13.74 26.03
C GLY A 60 -15.29 14.34 26.46
N ASP A 61 -15.68 15.45 25.81
CA ASP A 61 -17.08 15.70 25.43
C ASP A 61 -17.16 16.69 24.26
N GLU A 62 -18.22 16.53 23.47
CA GLU A 62 -18.60 17.22 22.24
C GLU A 62 -18.61 18.75 22.36
N ARG A 63 -17.81 19.46 21.55
CA ARG A 63 -18.18 20.73 20.86
C ARG A 63 -17.32 20.96 19.63
N VAL A 64 -17.97 21.01 18.46
CA VAL A 64 -17.37 21.52 17.21
C VAL A 64 -16.99 22.98 17.38
N PRO A 65 -15.78 23.38 16.95
CA PRO A 65 -15.72 24.43 15.96
C PRO A 65 -14.90 23.98 14.74
N GLN A 66 -15.42 24.29 13.55
CA GLN A 66 -14.72 24.17 12.29
C GLN A 66 -13.40 24.94 12.36
N LYS A 67 -12.30 24.23 12.14
CA LYS A 67 -11.09 24.80 11.56
C LYS A 67 -10.46 23.72 10.68
N GLU A 68 -10.24 24.10 9.42
CA GLU A 68 -9.54 23.31 8.42
C GLU A 68 -8.20 22.82 8.99
N ASP A 69 -8.07 21.53 9.21
CA ASP A 69 -6.79 20.86 9.30
C ASP A 69 -6.98 19.37 9.01
N ASN A 70 -6.47 18.96 7.85
CA ASN A 70 -5.96 17.63 7.47
C ASN A 70 -6.19 16.47 8.46
N SER A 71 -7.45 16.12 8.74
CA SER A 71 -7.76 14.85 9.38
C SER A 71 -7.73 13.78 8.30
N LEU A 72 -6.52 13.26 8.09
CA LEU A 72 -6.26 11.92 7.53
C LEU A 72 -7.19 10.94 8.27
N SER A 73 -8.34 10.63 7.67
CA SER A 73 -9.25 9.60 8.13
C SER A 73 -8.53 8.28 7.93
N THR A 74 -7.80 7.91 8.97
CA THR A 74 -6.83 6.85 8.90
C THR A 74 -7.55 5.55 9.16
N GLU A 75 -8.04 4.94 8.09
CA GLU A 75 -8.19 3.49 8.07
C GLU A 75 -6.77 2.93 7.90
N TYR A 76 -6.04 2.94 9.03
CA TYR A 76 -4.66 2.48 9.17
C TYR A 76 -4.60 1.00 8.79
N ILE A 77 -4.33 0.69 7.53
CA ILE A 77 -3.57 -0.53 7.23
C ILE A 77 -2.18 -0.29 7.80
N LYS A 78 -2.02 -0.72 9.05
CA LYS A 78 -0.82 -0.64 9.89
C LYS A 78 0.24 -1.64 9.41
N GLU A 79 0.50 -1.68 8.12
CA GLU A 79 1.55 -2.51 7.55
C GLU A 79 2.89 -1.81 7.76
N ARG A 80 3.71 -2.39 8.65
CA ARG A 80 5.11 -2.02 8.81
C ARG A 80 5.83 -2.39 7.51
N GLY A 81 6.15 -1.40 6.70
CA GLY A 81 6.79 -1.62 5.40
C GLY A 81 7.54 -0.39 4.91
N ILE A 82 8.44 -0.61 3.96
CA ILE A 82 9.20 0.45 3.30
C ILE A 82 8.35 0.97 2.14
N PHE A 83 8.02 2.26 2.17
CA PHE A 83 7.26 2.92 1.11
C PHE A 83 8.20 3.73 0.22
N ILE A 84 8.18 3.43 -1.07
CA ILE A 84 9.07 4.03 -2.05
C ILE A 84 8.23 4.87 -3.01
N PRO A 85 8.55 6.15 -3.22
CA PRO A 85 7.87 6.94 -4.23
C PRO A 85 8.19 6.36 -5.62
N CYS A 86 7.15 6.18 -6.43
CA CYS A 86 7.30 5.75 -7.82
C CYS A 86 6.25 6.40 -8.72
N SER A 87 6.49 6.34 -10.02
CA SER A 87 5.63 6.95 -11.04
C SER A 87 4.97 5.88 -11.89
N SER A 88 3.70 6.06 -12.24
CA SER A 88 3.00 5.17 -13.17
C SER A 88 3.30 5.52 -14.61
N ILE A 89 3.33 4.53 -15.51
CA ILE A 89 3.34 4.79 -16.95
C ILE A 89 1.92 5.13 -17.40
N VAL A 90 1.75 6.28 -18.06
CA VAL A 90 0.46 6.77 -18.55
C VAL A 90 0.17 6.18 -19.93
N ASP A 91 -1.04 5.66 -20.13
CA ASP A 91 -1.55 5.22 -21.44
C ASP A 91 -2.96 5.78 -21.66
N PRO A 92 -3.12 6.89 -22.40
CA PRO A 92 -4.42 7.53 -22.61
C PRO A 92 -5.42 6.69 -23.41
N VAL A 93 -4.94 5.73 -24.20
CA VAL A 93 -5.75 4.98 -25.17
C VAL A 93 -6.21 3.67 -24.55
N ARG A 94 -5.26 2.87 -24.05
CA ARG A 94 -5.50 1.51 -23.53
C ARG A 94 -5.42 1.43 -22.01
N GLY A 95 -4.99 2.49 -21.35
CA GLY A 95 -4.90 2.53 -19.89
C GLY A 95 -6.26 2.66 -19.22
N GLU A 96 -6.26 2.38 -17.92
CA GLU A 96 -7.41 2.48 -17.04
C GLU A 96 -7.26 3.68 -16.12
N ALA A 97 -8.37 4.35 -15.79
CA ALA A 97 -8.34 5.47 -14.88
C ALA A 97 -7.79 5.04 -13.51
N ALA A 98 -6.91 5.84 -12.92
CA ALA A 98 -6.30 5.53 -11.62
C ALA A 98 -7.34 5.33 -10.51
N SER A 99 -8.49 5.99 -10.61
CA SER A 99 -9.62 5.82 -9.70
C SER A 99 -10.44 4.55 -9.89
N GLU A 100 -10.28 3.86 -11.03
CA GLU A 100 -10.97 2.61 -11.37
C GLU A 100 -10.11 1.36 -11.09
N LEU A 101 -8.82 1.55 -10.77
CA LEU A 101 -7.92 0.48 -10.37
C LEU A 101 -8.45 -0.29 -9.16
N THR A 102 -8.24 -1.61 -9.18
CA THR A 102 -8.62 -2.53 -8.12
C THR A 102 -7.42 -3.31 -7.60
N ALA A 103 -7.53 -3.82 -6.36
CA ALA A 103 -6.48 -4.67 -5.79
C ALA A 103 -6.27 -5.93 -6.66
N GLY A 104 -5.02 -6.23 -6.96
CA GLY A 104 -4.59 -7.32 -7.85
C GLY A 104 -4.32 -6.88 -9.29
N ASP A 105 -4.76 -5.70 -9.72
CA ASP A 105 -4.44 -5.17 -11.05
C ASP A 105 -2.94 -4.94 -11.18
N ARG A 106 -2.33 -5.40 -12.27
CA ARG A 106 -0.89 -5.26 -12.49
C ARG A 106 -0.60 -4.03 -13.34
N ILE A 107 0.11 -3.05 -12.79
CA ILE A 107 0.38 -1.79 -13.47
C ILE A 107 1.85 -1.59 -13.76
N TRP A 108 2.14 -0.86 -14.84
CA TRP A 108 3.51 -0.50 -15.20
C TRP A 108 3.97 0.70 -14.38
N VAL A 109 5.12 0.56 -13.74
CA VAL A 109 5.71 1.54 -12.84
C VAL A 109 7.11 1.89 -13.31
N SER A 110 7.51 3.15 -13.10
CA SER A 110 8.85 3.66 -13.27
C SER A 110 9.38 4.16 -11.93
N PHE A 111 10.67 3.96 -11.73
CA PHE A 111 11.41 4.38 -10.55
C PHE A 111 12.40 5.49 -10.91
N ASP A 112 12.63 6.40 -9.97
CA ASP A 112 13.67 7.42 -10.09
C ASP A 112 15.06 6.79 -9.97
N ASP A 113 16.10 7.49 -10.42
CA ASP A 113 17.48 6.99 -10.43
C ASP A 113 18.23 7.14 -9.09
N THR A 114 17.56 7.68 -8.07
CA THR A 114 18.14 8.06 -6.77
C THR A 114 17.77 7.08 -5.65
N GLY A 115 18.67 6.85 -4.70
CA GLY A 115 18.38 6.07 -3.49
C GLY A 115 17.87 4.65 -3.76
N LEU A 116 16.90 4.20 -2.97
CA LEU A 116 16.34 2.83 -3.06
C LEU A 116 15.53 2.60 -4.34
N SER A 117 14.84 3.62 -4.88
CA SER A 117 14.15 3.51 -6.17
C SER A 117 15.15 3.28 -7.31
N GLY A 118 16.30 3.97 -7.28
CA GLY A 118 17.38 3.77 -8.25
C GLY A 118 18.02 2.39 -8.16
N PHE A 119 18.15 1.84 -6.95
CA PHE A 119 18.60 0.46 -6.75
C PHE A 119 17.62 -0.53 -7.38
N ILE A 120 16.32 -0.43 -7.07
CA ILE A 120 15.28 -1.32 -7.64
C ILE A 120 15.29 -1.25 -9.17
N LYS A 121 15.36 -0.04 -9.73
CA LYS A 121 15.43 0.16 -11.19
C LYS A 121 16.60 -0.60 -11.82
N ARG A 122 17.80 -0.46 -11.26
CA ARG A 122 19.01 -1.15 -11.77
C ARG A 122 18.90 -2.66 -11.60
N THR A 123 18.37 -3.13 -10.48
CA THR A 123 18.14 -4.57 -10.25
C THR A 123 17.21 -5.15 -11.30
N LEU A 124 16.06 -4.52 -11.56
CA LEU A 124 15.11 -4.97 -12.59
C LEU A 124 15.75 -5.00 -13.98
N GLN A 125 16.55 -3.99 -14.32
CA GLN A 125 17.29 -3.94 -15.59
C GLN A 125 18.33 -5.07 -15.71
N GLN A 126 19.02 -5.40 -14.61
CA GLN A 126 20.03 -6.46 -14.59
C GLN A 126 19.42 -7.86 -14.66
N THR A 127 18.28 -8.08 -14.01
CA THR A 127 17.58 -9.37 -14.03
C THR A 127 16.73 -9.56 -15.29
N GLY A 128 16.49 -8.50 -16.05
CA GLY A 128 15.58 -8.51 -17.20
C GLY A 128 14.11 -8.61 -16.79
N GLU A 129 13.80 -8.35 -15.53
CA GLU A 129 12.43 -8.34 -15.04
C GLU A 129 11.70 -7.06 -15.48
N MET A 130 10.40 -7.19 -15.72
CA MET A 130 9.56 -6.05 -16.07
C MET A 130 9.14 -5.29 -14.81
N SER A 131 9.06 -3.97 -14.91
CA SER A 131 8.59 -3.10 -13.81
C SER A 131 7.05 -3.07 -13.72
N VAL A 132 6.46 -4.25 -13.60
CA VAL A 132 5.01 -4.46 -13.55
C VAL A 132 4.63 -5.10 -12.22
N PHE A 133 3.85 -4.37 -11.42
CA PHE A 133 3.56 -4.75 -10.04
C PHE A 133 2.05 -4.75 -9.75
N PRO A 134 1.56 -5.68 -8.91
CA PRO A 134 0.16 -5.71 -8.49
C PRO A 134 -0.16 -4.53 -7.57
N VAL A 135 -1.31 -3.90 -7.82
CA VAL A 135 -1.94 -2.90 -6.97
C VAL A 135 -2.40 -3.59 -5.70
N GLN A 136 -1.96 -3.06 -4.57
CA GLN A 136 -2.35 -3.52 -3.24
C GLN A 136 -3.60 -2.77 -2.77
N SER A 137 -3.59 -1.44 -2.90
CA SER A 137 -4.71 -0.59 -2.48
C SER A 137 -4.77 0.69 -3.31
N VAL A 138 -5.98 1.24 -3.40
CA VAL A 138 -6.30 2.49 -4.09
C VAL A 138 -7.11 3.34 -3.13
N GLU A 139 -6.57 4.50 -2.75
CA GLU A 139 -7.15 5.38 -1.76
C GLU A 139 -7.44 6.74 -2.40
N LYS A 140 -8.68 7.22 -2.31
CA LYS A 140 -9.06 8.54 -2.80
C LYS A 140 -8.74 9.58 -1.71
N LEU A 141 -7.89 10.52 -2.04
CA LEU A 141 -7.48 11.60 -1.15
C LEU A 141 -8.49 12.75 -1.21
N PRO A 142 -8.66 13.51 -0.11
CA PRO A 142 -9.58 14.65 -0.05
C PRO A 142 -9.22 15.77 -1.03
N SER A 143 -7.98 15.79 -1.55
CA SER A 143 -7.53 16.72 -2.59
C SER A 143 -8.05 16.40 -3.99
N GLY A 144 -8.78 15.30 -4.19
CA GLY A 144 -9.18 14.79 -5.50
C GLY A 144 -8.10 13.94 -6.20
N LEU A 145 -6.94 13.78 -5.57
CA LEU A 145 -5.91 12.83 -5.99
C LEU A 145 -6.25 11.42 -5.55
N VAL A 146 -5.61 10.45 -6.17
CA VAL A 146 -5.67 9.02 -5.82
C VAL A 146 -4.27 8.57 -5.44
N LEU A 147 -4.15 7.94 -4.27
CA LEU A 147 -2.96 7.25 -3.81
C LEU A 147 -3.08 5.78 -4.16
N VAL A 148 -2.26 5.34 -5.11
CA VAL A 148 -2.15 3.94 -5.51
C VAL A 148 -0.93 3.33 -4.82
N ARG A 149 -1.13 2.25 -4.07
CA ARG A 149 -0.04 1.46 -3.48
C ARG A 149 0.16 0.19 -4.28
N VAL A 150 1.40 -0.11 -4.67
CA VAL A 150 1.77 -1.34 -5.37
C VAL A 150 2.69 -2.20 -4.51
N SER A 151 2.57 -3.51 -4.60
CA SER A 151 3.47 -4.44 -3.91
C SER A 151 4.65 -4.78 -4.81
N ILE A 152 5.85 -4.35 -4.41
CA ILE A 152 7.10 -4.63 -5.14
C ILE A 152 7.70 -5.94 -4.64
N SER A 153 7.79 -6.08 -3.32
CA SER A 153 8.24 -7.28 -2.63
C SER A 153 7.58 -7.34 -1.25
N GLU A 154 7.81 -8.43 -0.52
CA GLU A 154 7.32 -8.56 0.84
C GLU A 154 7.91 -7.44 1.73
N GLY A 155 7.04 -6.60 2.27
CA GLY A 155 7.44 -5.44 3.07
C GLY A 155 7.99 -4.24 2.30
N ILE A 156 8.01 -4.27 0.96
CA ILE A 156 8.41 -3.14 0.10
C ILE A 156 7.26 -2.76 -0.82
N TYR A 157 6.79 -1.52 -0.68
CA TYR A 157 5.63 -1.00 -1.38
C TYR A 157 5.98 0.25 -2.17
N GLY A 158 5.47 0.34 -3.38
CA GLY A 158 5.52 1.56 -4.18
C GLY A 158 4.32 2.45 -3.87
N GLN A 159 4.51 3.77 -3.82
CA GLN A 159 3.44 4.75 -3.67
C GLN A 159 3.41 5.69 -4.87
N ILE A 160 2.24 5.80 -5.48
CA ILE A 160 2.00 6.68 -6.63
C ILE A 160 0.83 7.61 -6.28
N ARG A 161 1.03 8.92 -6.43
CA ARG A 161 -0.01 9.93 -6.26
C ARG A 161 -0.31 10.56 -7.61
N LEU A 162 -1.54 10.43 -8.09
CA LEU A 162 -1.97 10.98 -9.37
C LEU A 162 -3.45 11.34 -9.35
N SER A 163 -3.91 12.16 -10.29
CA SER A 163 -5.33 12.46 -10.45
C SER A 163 -6.12 11.21 -10.86
N GLY A 164 -7.35 11.08 -10.36
CA GLY A 164 -8.15 9.86 -10.56
C GLY A 164 -8.58 9.58 -11.99
N ASP A 165 -8.55 10.59 -12.86
CA ASP A 165 -8.89 10.57 -14.28
C ASP A 165 -7.70 10.17 -15.19
N ILE A 166 -6.48 10.21 -14.66
CA ILE A 166 -5.28 9.83 -15.41
C ILE A 166 -5.32 8.33 -15.67
N LYS A 167 -5.19 7.97 -16.95
CA LYS A 167 -5.17 6.59 -17.40
C LYS A 167 -3.78 5.99 -17.31
N VAL A 168 -3.66 4.95 -16.50
CA VAL A 168 -2.41 4.23 -16.25
C VAL A 168 -2.37 2.93 -17.03
N LYS A 169 -1.18 2.60 -17.51
CA LYS A 169 -0.93 1.39 -18.29
C LYS A 169 -1.04 0.18 -17.38
N VAL A 170 -2.04 -0.66 -17.67
CA VAL A 170 -2.29 -1.93 -16.98
C VAL A 170 -1.77 -3.07 -17.86
N GLU A 171 -1.22 -4.11 -17.25
CA GLU A 171 -0.88 -5.36 -17.93
C GLU A 171 -2.17 -6.06 -18.35
N GLU A 172 -2.29 -6.40 -19.63
CA GLU A 172 -3.44 -7.09 -20.20
C GLU A 172 -3.49 -8.53 -19.71
N SER A 173 -3.92 -8.69 -18.46
CA SER A 173 -4.27 -9.97 -17.88
C SER A 173 -5.58 -10.39 -18.54
N GLY A 174 -5.53 -11.43 -19.37
CA GLY A 174 -6.67 -11.92 -20.14
C GLY A 174 -7.95 -11.97 -19.31
N ILE A 175 -8.99 -11.32 -19.84
CA ILE A 175 -10.38 -11.39 -19.38
C ILE A 175 -10.57 -10.89 -17.94
N ARG A 176 -10.66 -9.57 -17.78
CA ARG A 176 -11.55 -9.00 -16.76
C ARG A 176 -12.98 -9.44 -17.07
N ILE A 177 -13.38 -10.60 -16.54
CA ILE A 177 -14.78 -10.95 -16.44
C ILE A 177 -15.38 -9.83 -15.61
N ARG A 178 -16.09 -8.89 -16.25
CA ARG A 178 -16.92 -7.88 -15.60
C ARG A 178 -17.80 -8.62 -14.60
N LYS A 179 -17.37 -8.65 -13.33
CA LYS A 179 -18.10 -9.32 -12.24
C LYS A 179 -19.53 -8.75 -12.08
N ASN A 180 -19.80 -7.58 -12.67
CA ASN A 180 -21.11 -6.96 -12.70
C ASN A 180 -22.11 -7.50 -13.73
N LEU A 181 -21.71 -8.32 -14.72
CA LEU A 181 -22.67 -8.86 -15.69
C LEU A 181 -23.17 -10.27 -15.34
N PHE A 182 -22.41 -11.03 -14.54
CA PHE A 182 -22.66 -12.46 -14.31
C PHE A 182 -23.53 -12.78 -13.08
N SER A 183 -23.78 -11.85 -12.14
CA SER A 183 -24.51 -12.20 -10.89
C SER A 183 -26.03 -12.04 -10.98
N ARG A 184 -26.57 -11.22 -11.87
CA ARG A 184 -28.02 -10.94 -11.94
C ARG A 184 -28.77 -11.72 -13.02
N GLY A 185 -28.16 -11.95 -14.18
CA GLY A 185 -28.84 -12.66 -15.28
C GLY A 185 -28.96 -14.17 -15.05
N ILE A 186 -27.89 -14.80 -14.55
CA ILE A 186 -27.81 -16.26 -14.46
C ILE A 186 -28.69 -16.82 -13.33
N MET A 187 -28.88 -16.06 -12.25
CA MET A 187 -29.74 -16.47 -11.14
C MET A 187 -31.22 -16.54 -11.54
N LEU A 188 -31.67 -15.76 -12.54
CA LEU A 188 -33.04 -15.81 -13.05
C LEU A 188 -33.23 -16.86 -14.16
N ILE A 189 -32.19 -17.19 -14.92
CA ILE A 189 -32.28 -18.14 -16.05
C ILE A 189 -32.46 -19.58 -15.57
N ILE A 190 -31.84 -19.97 -14.45
CA ILE A 190 -31.89 -21.34 -13.92
C ILE A 190 -33.30 -21.77 -13.47
N PRO A 191 -34.07 -20.98 -12.68
CA PRO A 191 -35.43 -21.38 -12.31
C PRO A 191 -36.40 -21.36 -13.50
N ILE A 192 -36.21 -20.44 -14.45
CA ILE A 192 -37.07 -20.33 -15.65
C ILE A 192 -36.87 -21.54 -16.58
N SER A 193 -35.62 -21.99 -16.77
CA SER A 193 -35.35 -23.15 -17.62
C SER A 193 -35.90 -24.45 -17.03
N LEU A 194 -35.80 -24.65 -15.71
CA LEU A 194 -36.39 -25.79 -15.00
C LEU A 194 -37.92 -25.80 -15.10
N PHE A 195 -38.56 -24.62 -14.99
CA PHE A 195 -40.01 -24.50 -15.13
C PHE A 195 -40.48 -24.85 -16.55
N ILE A 196 -39.81 -24.32 -17.58
CA ILE A 196 -40.13 -24.62 -18.98
C ILE A 196 -39.91 -26.12 -19.28
N PHE A 197 -38.81 -26.71 -18.78
CA PHE A 197 -38.53 -28.13 -19.00
C PHE A 197 -39.55 -29.04 -18.32
N GLY A 198 -39.98 -28.69 -17.09
CA GLY A 198 -41.05 -29.40 -16.39
C GLY A 198 -42.40 -29.31 -17.11
N LEU A 199 -42.73 -28.14 -17.66
CA LEU A 199 -43.96 -27.93 -18.43
C LEU A 199 -43.95 -28.72 -19.74
N PHE A 200 -42.78 -28.82 -20.40
CA PHE A 200 -42.60 -29.63 -21.60
C PHE A 200 -42.74 -31.14 -21.30
N TYR A 201 -42.18 -31.61 -20.19
CA TYR A 201 -42.32 -33.00 -19.76
C TYR A 201 -43.78 -33.37 -19.44
N LEU A 202 -44.54 -32.42 -18.89
CA LEU A 202 -45.95 -32.61 -18.55
C LEU A 202 -46.87 -32.57 -19.78
N LEU A 203 -46.49 -31.85 -20.84
CA LEU A 203 -47.20 -31.82 -22.12
C LEU A 203 -46.90 -33.03 -23.03
N LEU A 204 -45.76 -33.70 -22.85
CA LEU A 204 -45.38 -34.90 -23.61
C LEU A 204 -45.88 -36.21 -22.98
N ARG A 205 -46.55 -36.16 -21.84
CA ARG A 205 -47.18 -37.29 -21.16
C ARG A 205 -48.69 -37.26 -21.35
#